data_AF-A0A095UZU0-F1
#
_entry.id   AF-A0A095UZU0-F1
#
_cell.length_a   1.000
_cell.length_b   1.000
_cell.length_c   1.000
_cell.angle_alpha   90.00
_cell.angle_beta   90.00
_cell.angle_gamma   90.00
#
_symmetry.space_group_name_H-M   'P 1'
#
loop_
_entity.id
_entity.type
_entity.pdbx_description
1 polymer ?
#
loop_
_entity_poly.entity_id
_entity_poly.type
_entity_poly.pdbx_seq_one_letter_code
_entity_poly.pdbx_strand_id
1 'polypeptide(L)'
;MPQTITVDGFTRYARVDRPDGSYRNMLVDNASLAALREDKPAEEMMILMESFSGDELTAIFVKRREAGRWTYGSIRRGEGMEAFRPNPPCATCHRAAGAGDGMFTRPMLDGFVKAGDVQRTFCDRSGRSPCSPDVYARTSR
;
A
#
# COMPACT_ATOMS: atom_id res chain seq x y z
N MET A 1 13.95 16.11 -8.36
CA MET A 1 12.56 15.62 -8.31
C MET A 1 12.63 14.12 -8.19
N PRO A 2 12.16 13.50 -7.08
CA PRO A 2 12.18 12.05 -6.97
C PRO A 2 11.31 11.48 -8.09
N GLN A 3 11.88 10.53 -8.83
CA GLN A 3 11.20 9.82 -9.91
C GLN A 3 10.13 8.93 -9.28
N THR A 4 8.95 9.50 -9.01
CA THR A 4 7.75 8.72 -8.76
C THR A 4 7.56 7.84 -9.99
N ILE A 5 7.36 6.55 -9.80
CA ILE A 5 6.78 5.79 -10.89
C ILE A 5 5.36 6.33 -11.00
N THR A 6 5.08 7.11 -12.04
CA THR A 6 3.71 7.18 -12.55
C THR A 6 3.41 5.77 -13.02
N VAL A 7 2.98 4.92 -12.09
CA VAL A 7 2.41 3.64 -12.47
C VAL A 7 1.05 4.05 -13.00
N ASP A 8 0.98 4.28 -14.31
CA ASP A 8 -0.27 4.65 -14.96
C ASP A 8 -1.36 3.69 -14.49
N GLY A 9 -2.50 4.25 -14.06
CA GLY A 9 -3.58 3.47 -13.47
C GLY A 9 -3.52 3.30 -11.94
N PHE A 10 -2.60 3.95 -11.22
CA PHE A 10 -2.57 3.93 -9.74
C PHE A 10 -2.73 5.32 -9.13
N THR A 11 -3.39 5.37 -7.97
CA THR A 11 -3.56 6.57 -7.16
C THR A 11 -2.91 6.37 -5.80
N ARG A 12 -2.06 7.31 -5.38
CA ARG A 12 -1.51 7.32 -4.02
C ARG A 12 -2.60 7.69 -3.03
N TYR A 13 -2.90 6.78 -2.10
CA TYR A 13 -3.88 7.01 -1.03
C TYR A 13 -3.22 7.33 0.32
N ALA A 14 -1.97 6.91 0.52
CA ALA A 14 -1.27 7.17 1.77
C ALA A 14 0.24 7.37 1.62
N ARG A 15 0.82 8.06 2.59
CA ARG A 15 2.25 8.11 2.88
C ARG A 15 2.52 7.75 4.34
N VAL A 16 3.50 6.87 4.55
CA VAL A 16 3.93 6.43 5.88
C VAL A 16 5.41 6.79 6.03
N ASP A 17 5.69 7.83 6.80
CA ASP A 17 7.05 8.24 7.16
C ASP A 17 7.56 7.35 8.32
N ARG A 18 8.88 7.09 8.39
CA ARG A 18 9.47 6.15 9.37
C ARG A 18 10.63 6.78 10.15
N PRO A 19 10.96 6.25 11.35
CA PRO A 19 12.02 6.82 12.21
C PRO A 19 13.43 6.73 11.63
N ASP A 20 13.67 5.83 10.68
CA ASP A 20 14.96 5.66 10.00
C ASP A 20 15.15 6.63 8.82
N GLY A 21 14.25 7.60 8.66
CA GLY A 21 14.28 8.56 7.56
C GLY A 21 13.75 8.02 6.24
N SER A 22 13.37 6.74 6.17
CA SER A 22 12.67 6.16 5.02
C SER A 22 11.19 6.53 5.04
N TYR A 23 10.53 6.44 3.89
CA TYR A 23 9.08 6.55 3.81
C TYR A 23 8.51 5.56 2.80
N ARG A 24 7.22 5.31 2.91
CA ARG A 24 6.48 4.46 1.97
C ARG A 24 5.29 5.21 1.38
N ASN A 25 5.19 5.23 0.07
CA ASN A 25 3.94 5.59 -0.60
C ASN A 25 3.10 4.33 -0.78
N MET A 26 1.83 4.44 -0.44
CA MET A 26 0.85 3.40 -0.69
C MET A 26 -0.07 3.84 -1.82
N LEU A 27 -0.17 3.02 -2.85
CA LEU A 27 -0.99 3.27 -4.02
C LEU A 27 -2.01 2.15 -4.20
N VAL A 28 -3.16 2.49 -4.76
CA VAL A 28 -4.22 1.55 -5.13
C VAL A 28 -4.52 1.72 -6.61
N ASP A 29 -4.85 0.65 -7.32
CA ASP A 29 -5.26 0.77 -8.72
C ASP A 29 -6.58 1.56 -8.84
N ASN A 30 -6.72 2.28 -9.95
CA ASN A 30 -7.81 3.21 -10.16
C ASN A 30 -9.18 2.51 -10.30
N ALA A 31 -9.21 1.27 -10.80
CA ALA A 31 -10.45 0.50 -10.93
C ALA A 31 -10.99 0.11 -9.56
N SER A 32 -10.12 -0.40 -8.68
CA SER A 32 -10.47 -0.67 -7.27
C SER A 32 -10.89 0.58 -6.52
N LEU A 33 -10.18 1.70 -6.74
CA LEU A 33 -10.55 2.96 -6.12
C LEU A 33 -11.94 3.43 -6.56
N ALA A 34 -12.27 3.29 -7.84
CA ALA A 34 -13.59 3.62 -8.36
C ALA A 34 -14.68 2.75 -7.72
N ALA A 35 -14.47 1.42 -7.66
CA ALA A 35 -15.40 0.50 -7.01
C ALA A 35 -15.63 0.86 -5.53
N LEU A 36 -14.54 1.12 -4.78
CA LEU A 36 -14.62 1.50 -3.37
C LEU A 36 -15.39 2.81 -3.13
N ARG A 37 -15.24 3.79 -4.04
CA ARG A 37 -15.99 5.06 -3.96
C ARG A 37 -17.48 4.91 -4.22
N GLU A 38 -17.86 3.88 -4.97
CA GLU A 38 -19.26 3.51 -5.20
C GLU A 38 -19.82 2.55 -4.13
N ASP A 39 -19.07 2.30 -3.05
CA ASP A 39 -19.39 1.30 -2.01
C ASP A 39 -19.59 -0.12 -2.59
N LYS A 40 -18.87 -0.42 -3.67
CA LYS A 40 -18.86 -1.74 -4.31
C LYS A 40 -17.60 -2.50 -3.94
N PRO A 41 -17.69 -3.83 -3.77
CA PRO A 41 -16.49 -4.64 -3.62
C PRO A 41 -15.66 -4.59 -4.91
N ALA A 42 -14.38 -4.30 -4.79
CA ALA A 42 -13.43 -4.50 -5.89
C ALA A 42 -13.15 -6.02 -6.01
N GLU A 43 -13.61 -6.65 -7.10
CA GLU A 43 -13.43 -8.09 -7.37
C GLU A 43 -11.95 -8.47 -7.45
N GLU A 44 -11.18 -7.58 -8.07
CA GLU A 44 -9.74 -7.57 -8.07
C GLU A 44 -9.25 -6.31 -7.38
N MET A 45 -8.11 -6.37 -6.71
CA MET A 45 -7.49 -5.18 -6.13
C MET A 45 -5.99 -5.26 -6.13
N MET A 46 -5.33 -4.18 -6.54
CA MET A 46 -3.90 -4.06 -6.50
C MET A 46 -3.46 -2.89 -5.64
N ILE A 47 -2.52 -3.19 -4.74
CA ILE A 47 -1.87 -2.22 -3.87
C ILE A 47 -0.37 -2.24 -4.14
N LEU A 48 0.19 -1.07 -4.36
CA LEU A 48 1.63 -0.88 -4.46
C LEU A 48 2.15 -0.20 -3.21
N MET A 49 3.31 -0.65 -2.75
CA MET A 49 4.07 -0.02 -1.68
C MET A 49 5.45 0.32 -2.22
N GLU A 50 5.62 1.58 -2.60
CA GLU A 50 6.93 2.12 -2.96
C GLU A 50 7.67 2.50 -1.68
N SER A 51 8.90 2.02 -1.51
CA SER A 51 9.75 2.35 -0.36
C SER A 51 10.91 3.24 -0.79
N PHE A 52 11.09 4.37 -0.10
CA PHE A 52 12.10 5.36 -0.40
C PHE A 52 13.07 5.58 0.75
N SER A 53 14.33 5.85 0.43
CA SER A 53 15.34 6.37 1.35
C SER A 53 15.83 7.71 0.82
N GLY A 54 15.47 8.81 1.50
CA GLY A 54 15.57 10.14 0.88
C GLY A 54 14.72 10.19 -0.40
N ASP A 55 15.31 10.62 -1.51
CA ASP A 55 14.65 10.68 -2.82
C ASP A 55 14.81 9.39 -3.67
N GLU A 56 15.52 8.39 -3.15
CA GLU A 56 15.81 7.16 -3.89
C GLU A 56 14.72 6.11 -3.66
N LEU A 57 14.13 5.62 -4.76
CA LEU A 57 13.23 4.47 -4.73
C LEU A 57 14.04 3.18 -4.55
N THR A 58 13.86 2.53 -3.40
CA THR A 58 14.63 1.34 -3.01
C THR A 58 13.92 0.03 -3.33
N ALA A 59 12.59 0.00 -3.31
CA ALA A 59 11.81 -1.19 -3.59
C ALA A 59 10.35 -0.85 -3.94
N ILE A 60 9.72 -1.73 -4.72
CA ILE A 60 8.28 -1.70 -4.99
C ILE A 60 7.72 -3.06 -4.62
N PHE A 61 6.86 -3.09 -3.60
CA PHE A 61 6.12 -4.28 -3.23
C PHE A 61 4.72 -4.20 -3.81
N VAL A 62 4.22 -5.36 -4.21
CA VAL A 62 2.92 -5.50 -4.85
C VAL A 62 2.08 -6.45 -4.01
N LYS A 63 0.83 -6.08 -3.80
CA LYS A 63 -0.20 -6.94 -3.22
C LYS A 63 -1.38 -6.98 -4.19
N ARG A 64 -1.79 -8.15 -4.63
CA ARG A 64 -2.90 -8.35 -5.59
C ARG A 64 -3.95 -9.28 -4.97
N ARG A 65 -5.20 -8.84 -4.92
CA ARG A 65 -6.38 -9.61 -4.51
C ARG A 65 -7.13 -10.05 -5.74
N GLU A 66 -7.46 -11.33 -5.83
CA GLU A 66 -8.31 -11.89 -6.89
C GLU A 66 -9.14 -13.01 -6.32
N ALA A 67 -10.43 -13.05 -6.64
CA ALA A 67 -11.36 -14.06 -6.11
C ALA A 67 -11.22 -14.23 -4.57
N GLY A 68 -11.06 -13.11 -3.86
CA GLY A 68 -10.89 -13.07 -2.41
C GLY A 68 -9.52 -13.53 -1.87
N ARG A 69 -8.54 -13.84 -2.73
CA ARG A 69 -7.22 -14.32 -2.32
C ARG A 69 -6.14 -13.29 -2.57
N TRP A 70 -5.29 -13.08 -1.57
CA TRP A 70 -4.14 -12.18 -1.68
C TRP A 70 -2.89 -12.92 -2.13
N THR A 71 -2.26 -12.39 -3.17
CA THR A 71 -0.89 -12.68 -3.57
C THR A 71 0.00 -11.47 -3.28
N TYR A 72 1.25 -11.74 -2.97
CA TYR A 72 2.21 -10.75 -2.48
C TYR A 72 3.51 -10.92 -3.25
N GLY A 73 4.26 -9.85 -3.47
CA GLY A 73 5.50 -9.93 -4.21
C GLY A 73 6.13 -8.57 -4.41
N SER A 74 6.96 -8.47 -5.45
CA SER A 74 7.65 -7.24 -5.81
C SER A 74 7.86 -7.18 -7.31
N ILE A 75 8.03 -5.95 -7.80
CA ILE A 75 8.57 -5.64 -9.12
C ILE A 75 9.86 -4.87 -8.93
N ARG A 76 10.81 -5.02 -9.85
CA ARG A 76 12.04 -4.20 -9.82
C ARG A 76 11.76 -2.84 -10.44
N ARG A 77 12.62 -1.88 -10.13
CA ARG A 77 12.59 -0.55 -10.75
C ARG A 77 12.71 -0.69 -12.27
N GLY A 78 11.80 -0.05 -13.00
CA GLY A 78 11.76 -0.06 -14.47
C GLY A 78 11.11 -1.29 -15.08
N GLU A 79 10.70 -2.28 -14.29
CA GLU A 79 9.86 -3.39 -14.76
C GLU A 79 8.37 -3.00 -14.72
N GLY A 80 7.58 -3.52 -15.66
CA GLY A 80 6.12 -3.41 -15.61
C GLY A 80 5.48 -4.42 -14.66
N MET A 81 4.16 -4.33 -14.52
CA MET A 81 3.38 -5.20 -13.63
C MET A 81 3.41 -6.68 -14.02
N GLU A 82 3.64 -6.97 -15.30
CA GLU A 82 3.85 -8.31 -15.84
C GLU A 82 5.06 -9.03 -15.23
N ALA A 83 6.01 -8.27 -14.65
CA ALA A 83 7.17 -8.83 -13.95
C ALA A 83 6.88 -9.13 -12.46
N PHE A 84 5.63 -9.10 -12.03
CA PHE A 84 5.23 -9.43 -10.66
C PHE A 84 5.68 -10.84 -10.28
N ARG A 85 6.45 -10.94 -9.19
CA ARG A 85 6.96 -12.21 -8.67
C ARG A 85 6.32 -12.53 -7.32
N PRO A 86 5.38 -13.50 -7.25
CA PRO A 86 4.78 -13.92 -5.99
C PRO A 86 5.83 -14.42 -4.99
N ASN A 87 5.68 -14.04 -3.73
CA ASN A 87 6.57 -14.37 -2.62
C ASN A 87 5.76 -14.85 -1.40
N PRO A 88 5.63 -16.18 -1.20
CA PRO A 88 4.79 -16.74 -0.13
C PRO A 88 5.10 -16.26 1.31
N PRO A 89 6.37 -16.06 1.72
CA PRO A 89 6.72 -15.48 3.03
C PRO A 89 5.96 -14.21 3.44
N CYS A 90 5.56 -13.37 2.48
CA CYS A 90 4.82 -12.14 2.79
C CYS A 90 3.42 -12.43 3.35
N ALA A 91 2.75 -13.49 2.89
CA ALA A 91 1.40 -13.83 3.34
C ALA A 91 1.33 -14.08 4.85
N THR A 92 2.39 -14.67 5.44
CA THR A 92 2.42 -14.94 6.89
C THR A 92 2.38 -13.68 7.72
N CYS A 93 3.15 -12.65 7.36
CA CYS A 93 3.14 -11.37 8.07
C CYS A 93 1.79 -10.66 7.89
N HIS A 94 1.23 -10.68 6.68
CA HIS A 94 -0.03 -10.00 6.40
C HIS A 94 -1.27 -10.62 7.05
N ARG A 95 -1.22 -11.89 7.48
CA ARG A 95 -2.29 -12.47 8.33
C ARG A 95 -2.48 -11.69 9.64
N ALA A 96 -1.42 -11.07 10.16
CA ALA A 96 -1.50 -10.26 11.38
C ALA A 96 -2.27 -8.94 11.20
N ALA A 97 -2.61 -8.54 9.96
CA ALA A 97 -3.44 -7.36 9.72
C ALA A 97 -4.91 -7.56 10.17
N GLY A 98 -5.31 -8.78 10.51
CA GLY A 98 -6.62 -9.07 11.11
C GLY A 98 -7.79 -8.51 10.31
N ALA A 99 -8.58 -7.65 10.94
CA ALA A 99 -9.77 -7.00 10.36
C ALA A 99 -9.48 -6.15 9.11
N GLY A 100 -8.22 -5.81 8.83
CA GLY A 100 -7.83 -5.06 7.63
C GLY A 100 -7.81 -5.87 6.33
N ASP A 101 -8.32 -7.12 6.31
CA ASP A 101 -8.28 -8.01 5.12
C ASP A 101 -6.86 -8.13 4.54
N GLY A 102 -5.89 -8.44 5.40
CA GLY A 102 -4.47 -8.50 5.02
C GLY A 102 -3.84 -7.15 4.69
N MET A 103 -4.51 -6.01 4.93
CA MET A 103 -3.98 -4.65 4.71
C MET A 103 -3.87 -3.90 6.03
N PHE A 104 -2.63 -3.69 6.50
CA PHE A 104 -2.39 -2.85 7.68
C PHE A 104 -2.88 -1.41 7.48
N THR A 105 -2.79 -0.89 6.25
CA THR A 105 -3.17 0.46 5.86
C THR A 105 -4.64 0.59 5.46
N ARG A 106 -5.49 -0.42 5.73
CA ARG A 106 -6.92 -0.37 5.39
C ARG A 106 -7.62 0.89 5.91
N PRO A 107 -7.45 1.31 7.19
CA PRO A 107 -8.09 2.52 7.69
C PRO A 107 -7.69 3.78 6.92
N MET A 108 -6.43 3.85 6.44
CA MET A 108 -5.96 4.97 5.62
C MET A 108 -6.61 4.95 4.24
N LEU A 109 -6.78 3.78 3.62
CA LEU A 109 -7.50 3.70 2.34
C LEU A 109 -8.95 4.15 2.49
N ASP A 110 -9.64 3.73 3.56
CA ASP A 110 -11.02 4.14 3.83
C ASP A 110 -11.11 5.66 4.08
N GLY A 111 -10.15 6.24 4.83
CA GLY A 111 -10.02 7.69 5.02
C GLY A 111 -9.81 8.45 3.71
N PHE A 112 -8.96 7.94 2.83
CA PHE A 112 -8.74 8.50 1.49
C PHE A 112 -9.99 8.44 0.61
N VAL A 113 -10.71 7.30 0.61
CA VAL A 113 -11.97 7.14 -0.13
C VAL A 113 -13.01 8.16 0.33
N LYS A 114 -13.09 8.41 1.63
CA LYS A 114 -14.05 9.35 2.24
C LYS A 114 -13.70 10.81 2.02
N ALA A 115 -12.43 11.20 2.24
CA ALA A 115 -12.01 12.60 2.25
C ALA A 115 -11.44 13.09 0.91
N GLY A 116 -10.93 12.17 0.07
CA GLY A 116 -10.22 12.51 -1.17
C GLY A 116 -8.75 12.91 -0.98
N ASP A 117 -8.32 13.16 0.26
CA ASP A 117 -6.96 13.62 0.58
C ASP A 117 -6.01 12.48 0.93
N VAL A 118 -4.76 12.56 0.43
CA VAL A 118 -3.69 11.59 0.75
C VAL A 118 -3.47 11.54 2.25
N GLN A 119 -3.65 10.36 2.85
CA GLN A 119 -3.48 10.15 4.28
C GLN A 119 -2.00 10.09 4.65
N ARG A 120 -1.60 10.68 5.78
CA ARG A 120 -0.19 10.73 6.20
C ARG A 120 -0.03 10.34 7.65
N THR A 121 0.91 9.44 7.94
CA THR A 121 1.25 9.04 9.31
C THR A 121 2.75 8.91 9.52
N PHE A 122 3.18 8.92 10.77
CA PHE A 122 4.54 8.58 11.18
C PHE A 122 4.54 7.25 11.92
N CYS A 123 5.28 6.29 11.39
CA CYS A 123 5.40 4.94 11.93
C CYS A 123 6.17 4.93 13.25
N ASP A 124 5.74 4.10 14.20
CA ASP A 124 6.42 3.86 15.46
C ASP A 124 7.51 2.76 15.38
N ARG A 125 7.69 2.16 14.20
CA ARG A 125 8.66 1.08 13.93
C ARG A 125 9.56 1.43 12.75
N SER A 126 10.82 0.98 12.80
CA SER A 126 11.79 1.10 11.71
C SER A 126 11.80 -0.13 10.79
N GLY A 127 12.49 -0.03 9.65
CA GLY A 127 12.75 -1.16 8.76
C GLY A 127 11.50 -1.74 8.07
N ARG A 128 11.39 -3.08 8.07
CA ARG A 128 10.31 -3.79 7.34
C ARG A 128 9.04 -4.01 8.15
N SER A 129 9.10 -3.86 9.48
CA SER A 129 7.97 -4.12 10.37
C SER A 129 6.77 -3.23 10.05
N PRO A 130 5.53 -3.75 10.11
CA PRO A 130 4.35 -2.90 10.11
C PRO A 130 4.36 -1.97 11.33
N CYS A 131 3.71 -0.82 11.24
CA CYS A 131 3.47 0.05 12.39
C CYS A 131 2.46 -0.59 13.33
N SER A 132 2.36 -0.10 14.56
CA SER A 132 1.28 -0.52 15.45
C SER A 132 -0.09 -0.16 14.85
N PRO A 133 -1.14 -1.00 15.00
CA PRO A 133 -2.43 -0.79 14.33
C PRO A 133 -3.06 0.59 14.59
N ASP A 134 -2.89 1.14 15.80
CA ASP A 134 -3.42 2.44 16.18
C ASP A 134 -2.80 3.61 15.39
N VAL A 135 -1.55 3.45 14.92
CA VAL A 135 -0.86 4.45 14.08
C VAL A 135 -1.59 4.64 12.73
N TYR A 136 -2.13 3.55 12.16
CA TYR A 136 -2.89 3.59 10.91
C TYR A 136 -4.31 4.13 11.11
N ALA A 137 -4.91 3.91 12.29
CA ALA A 137 -6.29 4.33 12.59
C ALA A 137 -6.41 5.80 13.00
N ARG A 138 -5.33 6.45 13.44
CA ARG A 138 -5.35 7.86 13.85
C ARG A 138 -5.50 8.83 12.68
N THR A 139 -5.07 8.45 11.48
CA THR A 139 -5.12 9.31 10.30
C THR A 139 -6.49 9.41 9.67
N SER A 140 -7.36 8.44 9.94
CA SER A 140 -8.72 8.36 9.36
C SER A 140 -9.78 9.07 10.21
N ARG A 141 -9.38 9.85 11.22
CA ARG A 141 -10.29 10.63 12.08
C ARG A 141 -10.51 12.02 11.53
#